data_AF-A0A6V7HXH9-F1
#
_entry.id   AF-A0A6V7HXH9-F1
#
_cell.length_a   1.000
_cell.length_b   1.000
_cell.length_c   1.000
_cell.angle_alpha   90.00
_cell.angle_beta   90.00
_cell.angle_gamma   90.00
#
_symmetry.space_group_name_H-M   'P 1'
#
loop_
_entity.id
_entity.type
_entity.pdbx_description
1 polymer ?
#
loop_
_entity_poly.entity_id
_entity_poly.type
_entity_poly.pdbx_seq_one_letter_code
_entity_poly.pdbx_strand_id
1 'polypeptide(L)' 'NYKVELYDPRSGGFMPSSPGIGMHVEVRDPDDKVILSRVYSSEGKISFTSHTPGEHIICLYSNSTAWFSGSQL' A
#
# COMPACT_ATOMS: atom_id res chain seq x y z
N ASN A 1 -7.43 -5.30 -7.97
CA ASN A 1 -6.04 -5.75 -7.73
C ASN A 1 -5.16 -4.52 -7.70
N TYR A 2 -4.15 -4.49 -6.85
CA TYR A 2 -3.18 -3.39 -6.76
C TYR A 2 -1.77 -3.92 -6.93
N LYS A 3 -0.84 -3.03 -7.28
CA LYS A 3 0.60 -3.29 -7.37
C LYS A 3 1.38 -2.13 -6.76
N VAL A 4 2.47 -2.43 -6.08
CA VAL A 4 3.45 -1.47 -5.55
C VAL A 4 4.64 -1.49 -6.50
N GLU A 5 4.96 -0.34 -7.08
CA GLU A 5 6.04 -0.21 -8.05
C GLU A 5 6.87 1.05 -7.76
N LEU A 6 8.12 1.02 -8.19
CA LEU A 6 9.03 2.16 -8.09
C LEU A 6 8.94 2.96 -9.39
N TYR A 7 8.66 4.24 -9.28
CA TYR A 7 8.72 5.14 -10.44
C TYR A 7 10.18 5.40 -10.82
N ASP A 8 10.55 5.14 -12.06
CA ASP A 8 11.86 5.46 -12.63
C ASP A 8 11.75 6.68 -13.57
N PRO A 9 12.24 7.86 -13.16
CA PRO A 9 12.18 9.06 -13.98
C PRO A 9 13.00 8.96 -15.28
N ARG A 10 13.99 8.06 -15.36
CA ARG A 10 14.85 7.94 -16.54
C ARG A 10 14.13 7.27 -17.70
N SER A 11 13.38 6.21 -17.42
CA SER A 11 12.53 5.54 -18.40
C SER A 11 11.14 6.18 -18.52
N GLY A 12 10.72 6.99 -17.53
CA GLY A 12 9.35 7.46 -17.40
C GLY A 12 8.36 6.34 -17.03
N GLY A 13 8.88 5.18 -16.63
CA GLY A 13 8.11 3.96 -16.36
C GLY A 13 8.15 3.55 -14.89
N PHE A 14 7.64 2.34 -14.64
CA PHE A 14 7.62 1.72 -13.32
C PHE A 14 8.48 0.46 -13.32
N MET A 15 9.23 0.26 -12.25
CA MET A 15 10.05 -0.94 -12.02
C MET A 15 9.46 -1.78 -10.88
N PRO A 16 9.68 -3.11 -10.88
CA PRO A 16 9.31 -3.96 -9.77
C PRO A 16 9.90 -3.46 -8.46
N SER A 17 9.08 -3.46 -7.41
CA SER A 17 9.53 -3.14 -6.06
C SER A 17 10.56 -4.14 -5.55
N SER A 18 11.54 -3.68 -4.77
CA SER A 18 12.52 -4.54 -4.13
C SER A 18 11.86 -5.56 -3.18
N PRO A 19 12.48 -6.73 -2.96
CA PRO A 19 12.00 -7.70 -1.98
C PRO A 19 11.81 -7.04 -0.61
N GLY A 20 10.68 -7.32 0.04
CA GLY A 20 10.34 -6.75 1.35
C GLY A 20 9.53 -5.45 1.30
N ILE A 21 9.38 -4.82 0.14
CA ILE A 21 8.43 -3.71 -0.05
C ILE A 21 7.02 -4.29 -0.23
N GLY A 22 6.09 -3.72 0.52
CA GLY A 22 4.68 -4.05 0.51
C GLY A 22 3.81 -2.84 0.84
N MET A 23 2.52 -3.08 1.00
CA MET A 23 1.52 -2.06 1.30
C MET A 23 0.88 -2.33 2.65
N HIS A 24 1.05 -1.43 3.61
CA HIS A 24 0.24 -1.40 4.81
C HIS A 24 -1.10 -0.75 4.48
N VAL A 25 -2.19 -1.47 4.74
CA VAL A 25 -3.55 -0.96 4.53
C VAL A 25 -4.25 -0.88 5.87
N GLU A 26 -4.73 0.32 6.19
CA GLU A 26 -5.57 0.59 7.34
C GLU A 26 -6.97 1.01 6.86
N VAL A 27 -8.01 0.46 7.46
CA VAL A 27 -9.40 0.85 7.22
C VAL A 27 -10.05 1.22 8.54
N ARG A 28 -10.64 2.40 8.60
CA ARG A 28 -11.44 2.89 9.71
C ARG A 28 -12.90 3.02 9.31
N ASP A 29 -13.78 2.70 10.24
CA ASP A 29 -15.22 2.88 10.09
C ASP A 29 -15.64 4.33 10.41
N PRO A 30 -16.94 4.68 10.31
CA PRO A 30 -17.43 6.04 10.57
C PRO A 30 -17.23 6.53 12.01
N ASP A 31 -16.98 5.62 12.96
CA ASP A 31 -16.73 5.93 14.37
C ASP A 31 -15.22 6.00 14.67
N ASP A 32 -14.37 6.11 13.63
CA ASP A 32 -12.89 6.10 13.67
C ASP A 32 -12.29 4.80 14.23
N LYS A 33 -13.07 3.71 14.28
CA LYS A 33 -12.56 2.41 14.72
C LYS A 33 -11.84 1.70 13.59
N VAL A 34 -10.62 1.22 13.87
CA VAL A 34 -9.86 0.38 12.93
C VAL A 34 -10.55 -0.98 12.76
N ILE A 35 -11.00 -1.26 11.54
CA ILE A 35 -11.63 -2.54 11.15
C ILE A 35 -10.70 -3.43 10.31
N LEU A 36 -9.61 -2.86 9.77
CA LEU A 36 -8.53 -3.60 9.11
C LEU A 36 -7.21 -2.85 9.33
N SER A 37 -6.14 -3.56 9.71
CA SER A 37 -4.76 -3.05 9.69
C SER A 37 -3.82 -4.22 9.38
N ARG A 38 -3.29 -4.26 8.15
CA ARG A 38 -2.44 -5.37 7.68
C ARG A 38 -1.42 -4.90 6.66
N VAL A 39 -0.23 -5.49 6.71
CA VAL A 39 0.77 -5.39 5.64
C VAL A 39 0.53 -6.50 4.63
N TYR A 40 0.41 -6.12 3.36
CA TYR A 40 0.30 -7.02 2.24
C TYR A 40 1.55 -6.93 1.35
N SER A 41 1.75 -7.92 0.48
CA SER A 41 2.81 -7.97 -0.52
C SER A 41 2.75 -6.83 -1.54
N SER A 42 3.74 -6.76 -2.43
CA SER A 42 3.80 -5.78 -3.52
C SER A 42 2.69 -5.95 -4.58
N GLU A 43 1.90 -7.01 -4.53
CA GLU A 43 0.73 -7.22 -5.39
C GLU A 43 -0.35 -7.97 -4.62
N GLY A 44 -1.62 -7.64 -4.88
CA GLY A 44 -2.73 -8.41 -4.33
C GLY A 44 -4.10 -7.75 -4.45
N LYS A 45 -5.00 -8.19 -3.58
CA LYS A 45 -6.37 -7.67 -3.44
C LYS A 45 -6.68 -7.52 -1.95
N ILE A 46 -7.25 -6.38 -1.58
CA ILE A 46 -7.78 -6.14 -0.23
C ILE A 46 -9.30 -6.32 -0.27
N SER A 47 -9.86 -6.86 0.80
CA SER A 47 -11.31 -6.96 1.01
C SER A 47 -11.58 -6.78 2.49
N PHE A 48 -12.61 -6.00 2.81
CA PHE A 48 -13.08 -5.76 4.17
C PHE A 48 -14.62 -5.75 4.16
N THR A 49 -15.21 -5.96 5.34
CA THR A 49 -16.66 -5.89 5.53
C THR A 49 -16.98 -4.64 6.33
N SER A 50 -17.90 -3.82 5.83
CA SER A 50 -18.42 -2.70 6.60
C SER A 50 -19.45 -3.22 7.61
N HIS A 51 -19.26 -2.85 8.88
CA HIS A 51 -20.17 -3.24 9.97
C HIS A 51 -21.13 -2.11 10.38
N THR A 52 -20.83 -0.86 9.98
CA THR A 52 -21.59 0.35 10.31
C THR A 52 -21.75 1.19 9.04
N PRO A 53 -22.95 1.66 8.68
CA PRO A 53 -23.13 2.52 7.52
C PRO A 53 -22.51 3.91 7.75
N GLY A 54 -21.89 4.49 6.72
CA GLY A 54 -21.29 5.83 6.78
C GLY A 54 -19.96 5.92 6.04
N GLU A 55 -19.24 7.03 6.26
CA GLU A 55 -17.93 7.27 5.66
C GLU A 55 -16.86 6.38 6.27
N HIS A 56 -16.14 5.64 5.43
CA HIS A 56 -14.99 4.84 5.86
C HIS A 56 -13.72 5.47 5.29
N ILE A 57 -12.66 5.46 6.08
CA ILE A 57 -11.35 5.97 5.67
C ILE A 57 -10.45 4.77 5.35
N ILE A 58 -9.88 4.75 4.15
CA ILE A 58 -8.93 3.72 3.71
C ILE A 58 -7.60 4.41 3.48
N CYS A 59 -6.59 4.04 4.25
CA CYS A 59 -5.23 4.56 4.12
C CYS A 59 -4.28 3.48 3.59
N LEU A 60 -3.44 3.88 2.64
CA LEU A 60 -2.44 3.04 1.99
C LEU A 60 -1.06 3.63 2.29
N TYR A 61 -0.24 2.89 3.01
CA TYR A 61 1.11 3.30 3.38
C TYR A 61 2.14 2.31 2.84
N SER A 62 3.27 2.83 2.37
CA SER A 62 4.45 2.00 2.18
C SER A 62 4.85 1.39 3.52
N ASN A 63 5.19 0.09 3.54
CA ASN A 63 5.77 -0.54 4.74
C ASN A 63 7.28 -0.23 4.90
N SER A 64 7.85 0.59 4.03
CA SER A 64 9.27 0.94 4.01
C SER A 64 9.46 2.44 3.75
N THR A 65 10.40 3.04 4.48
CA THR A 65 10.89 4.41 4.26
C THR A 65 12.22 4.43 3.52
N ALA A 66 12.74 3.27 3.11
CA ALA A 66 14.03 3.18 2.46
C ALA A 66 14.02 3.94 1.12
N TRP A 67 14.99 4.84 0.95
CA TRP A 67 15.20 5.56 -0.31
C TRP A 67 15.98 4.64 -1.24
N PHE A 68 15.29 4.05 -2.22
CA PHE A 68 15.94 3.29 -3.29
C PHE A 68 16.45 4.30 -4.33
N SER A 69 17.63 4.87 -4.12
CA SER A 69 18.29 5.59 -5.21
C SER A 69 18.55 4.56 -6.32
N GLY A 70 17.92 4.72 -7.48
CA GLY A 70 18.04 3.87 -8.67
C GLY A 70 19.44 3.86 -9.29
N SER A 71 20.42 3.47 -8.49
CA SER A 71 21.82 3.29 -8.85
C SER A 71 22.43 2.30 -7.85
N GLN A 72 22.18 1.01 -8.08
CA GLN A 72 23.17 0.03 -7.71
C GLN A 72 23.36 -0.90 -8.91
N LEU A 73 24.56 -0.76 -9.47
CA LEU A 73 25.29 -1.50 -10.51
C LEU A 73 24.68 -2.82 -10.98
#